data_AF-A0A6B2DTV6-F1
#
_entry.id   AF-A0A6B2DTV6-F1
#
_cell.length_a   1.000
_cell.length_b   1.000
_cell.length_c   1.000
_cell.angle_alpha   90.00
_cell.angle_beta   90.00
_cell.angle_gamma   90.00
#
_symmetry.space_group_name_H-M   'P 1'
#
loop_
_entity.id
_entity.type
_entity.pdbx_description
1 polymer ?
#
loop_
_entity_poly.entity_id
_entity_poly.type
_entity_poly.pdbx_seq_one_letter_code
_entity_poly.pdbx_strand_id
1 'polypeptide(L)'
;MANEEKEKLLPRLRRKYPWLDHLIRANDAFTERYGNHYAAAITYFSVLSVFPLFMVAFAVVGLVVNHDQTIIAKITDGVNNAVPEGLRELVNGIVKGALDSGGTIGVFGLLIALYSGIGWMSNLRDALTAQWGQEKQAQPLVKQTLKDLVALVGLGVALIVSFALTAVGGGVGQFLLELVGLEHQTWAIYLLRGATIVLGLLANTLVFLWVIARLPRERVALRSAVKGAAVAAVGFVVLQQVGSIYLASVTKSPSAALFGPVIGLLVFANLVSRFLLLITAWTATARENQHKVVQPPPPVLLEQNVTVQRGPGLGAVAGAFGAGALLAWFGGRRKP
;
A
#
# COMPACT_ATOMS: atom_id res chain seq x y z
N MET A 1 22.37 18.54 28.24
CA MET A 1 23.08 17.34 28.76
C MET A 1 22.41 16.02 28.34
N ALA A 2 21.28 15.57 28.89
CA ALA A 2 20.70 14.25 28.53
C ALA A 2 20.22 14.11 27.07
N ASN A 3 19.77 15.21 26.44
CA ASN A 3 19.33 15.19 25.03
C ASN A 3 20.53 15.22 24.06
N GLU A 4 21.61 15.91 24.42
CA GLU A 4 22.85 15.98 23.61
C GLU A 4 23.62 14.65 23.62
N GLU A 5 23.59 13.90 24.72
CA GLU A 5 24.13 12.53 24.74
C GLU A 5 23.30 11.59 23.86
N LYS A 6 21.97 11.67 23.91
CA LYS A 6 21.09 10.89 23.02
C LYS A 6 21.32 11.20 21.55
N GLU A 7 21.51 12.48 21.20
CA GLU A 7 21.86 12.93 19.85
C GLU A 7 23.22 12.39 19.37
N LYS A 8 24.19 12.16 20.26
CA LYS A 8 25.48 11.54 19.90
C LYS A 8 25.43 10.02 19.86
N LEU A 9 24.54 9.39 20.63
CA LEU A 9 24.38 7.92 20.70
C LEU A 9 23.68 7.35 19.47
N LEU A 10 22.63 8.01 18.97
CA LEU A 10 21.85 7.55 17.80
C LEU A 10 22.72 7.41 16.52
N PRO A 11 23.53 8.40 16.11
CA PRO A 11 24.42 8.28 14.95
C PRO A 11 25.48 7.17 15.13
N ARG A 12 25.97 6.95 16.35
CA ARG A 12 26.93 5.88 16.65
C ARG A 12 26.28 4.49 16.49
N LEU A 13 25.07 4.31 17.01
CA LEU A 13 24.32 3.06 16.88
C LEU A 13 23.93 2.78 15.42
N ARG A 14 23.51 3.80 14.66
CA ARG A 14 23.21 3.69 13.22
C ARG A 14 24.41 3.24 12.40
N ARG A 15 25.61 3.76 12.70
CA ARG A 15 26.85 3.31 12.05
C ARG A 15 27.23 1.88 12.42
N LYS A 16 26.97 1.47 13.66
CA LYS A 16 27.31 0.12 14.15
C LYS A 16 26.36 -0.97 13.66
N TYR A 17 25.07 -0.67 13.51
CA TYR A 17 24.04 -1.64 13.15
C TYR A 17 23.29 -1.21 11.87
N PRO A 18 23.68 -1.75 10.69
CA PRO A 18 23.05 -1.40 9.41
C PRO A 18 21.54 -1.68 9.35
N TRP A 19 21.06 -2.70 10.07
CA TRP A 19 19.64 -3.02 10.16
C TRP A 19 18.85 -1.94 10.91
N LEU A 20 19.44 -1.36 11.97
CA LEU A 20 18.83 -0.29 12.76
C LEU A 20 18.79 1.01 11.97
N ASP A 21 19.87 1.34 11.26
CA ASP A 21 19.88 2.49 10.34
C ASP A 21 18.80 2.35 9.26
N HIS A 22 18.60 1.15 8.71
CA HIS A 22 17.53 0.93 7.75
C HIS A 22 16.14 1.11 8.37
N LEU A 23 15.93 0.59 9.57
CA LEU A 23 14.64 0.70 10.27
C LEU A 23 14.30 2.14 10.64
N ILE A 24 15.29 2.93 11.07
CA ILE A 24 15.13 4.36 11.33
C ILE A 24 14.80 5.11 10.04
N ARG A 25 15.56 4.88 8.95
CA ARG A 25 15.26 5.50 7.64
C ARG A 25 13.86 5.16 7.13
N ALA A 26 13.40 3.93 7.35
CA ALA A 26 12.06 3.51 6.99
C ALA A 26 10.99 4.25 7.81
N ASN A 27 11.22 4.44 9.12
CA ASN A 27 10.32 5.20 9.98
C ASN A 27 10.29 6.70 9.62
N ASP A 28 11.45 7.27 9.30
CA ASP A 28 11.57 8.66 8.84
C ASP A 28 10.78 8.84 7.53
N ALA A 29 11.01 7.97 6.54
CA ALA A 29 10.25 7.97 5.29
C ALA A 29 8.75 7.77 5.51
N PHE A 30 8.35 6.85 6.41
CA PHE A 30 6.95 6.64 6.76
C PHE A 30 6.30 7.91 7.33
N THR A 31 7.03 8.63 8.18
CA THR A 31 6.55 9.86 8.80
C THR A 31 6.48 11.01 7.79
N GLU A 32 7.55 11.22 7.01
CA GLU A 32 7.64 12.24 5.96
C GLU A 32 6.57 12.05 4.88
N ARG A 33 6.21 10.79 4.58
CA ARG A 33 5.19 10.42 3.58
C ARG A 33 3.80 10.28 4.17
N TYR A 34 3.52 10.95 5.30
CA TYR A 34 2.21 10.99 5.96
C TYR A 34 1.61 9.61 6.28
N GLY A 35 2.45 8.62 6.58
CA GLY A 35 2.03 7.22 6.77
C GLY A 35 0.95 7.04 7.84
N ASN A 36 0.99 7.80 8.94
CA ASN A 36 -0.08 7.78 9.96
C ASN A 36 -1.42 8.32 9.44
N HIS A 37 -1.40 9.37 8.60
CA HIS A 37 -2.63 9.93 8.01
C HIS A 37 -3.23 8.95 7.00
N TYR A 38 -2.40 8.36 6.15
CA TYR A 38 -2.83 7.31 5.23
C TYR A 38 -3.37 6.09 5.97
N ALA A 39 -2.71 5.65 7.04
CA ALA A 39 -3.21 4.54 7.83
C ALA A 39 -4.58 4.84 8.44
N ALA A 40 -4.80 6.06 8.96
CA ALA A 40 -6.11 6.48 9.47
C ALA A 40 -7.18 6.50 8.36
N ALA A 41 -6.85 6.99 7.17
CA ALA A 41 -7.74 6.96 6.01
C ALA A 41 -8.11 5.51 5.62
N ILE A 42 -7.11 4.62 5.49
CA ILE A 42 -7.35 3.20 5.18
C ILE A 42 -8.24 2.58 6.25
N THR A 43 -8.01 2.86 7.54
CA THR A 43 -8.86 2.36 8.63
C THR A 43 -10.31 2.77 8.45
N TYR A 44 -10.56 4.08 8.25
CA TYR A 44 -11.91 4.61 8.04
C TYR A 44 -12.61 3.92 6.86
N PHE A 45 -11.94 3.86 5.70
CA PHE A 45 -12.49 3.20 4.52
C PHE A 45 -12.65 1.68 4.71
N SER A 46 -11.79 1.02 5.50
CA SER A 46 -11.87 -0.42 5.77
C SER A 46 -13.11 -0.76 6.57
N VAL A 47 -13.40 0.01 7.63
CA VAL A 47 -14.58 -0.23 8.46
C VAL A 47 -15.87 0.01 7.68
N LEU A 48 -15.91 1.05 6.83
CA LEU A 48 -17.06 1.31 5.98
C LEU A 48 -17.24 0.27 4.87
N SER A 49 -16.15 -0.29 4.34
CA SER A 49 -16.21 -1.27 3.24
C SER A 49 -16.34 -2.71 3.70
N VAL A 50 -15.98 -3.05 4.95
CA VAL A 50 -15.95 -4.45 5.39
C VAL A 50 -17.32 -5.12 5.29
N PHE A 51 -18.39 -4.45 5.74
CA PHE A 51 -19.73 -5.03 5.74
C PHE A 51 -20.24 -5.24 4.30
N PRO A 52 -20.27 -4.23 3.42
CA PRO A 52 -20.74 -4.43 2.05
C PRO A 52 -19.88 -5.42 1.27
N LEU A 53 -18.55 -5.38 1.41
CA LEU A 53 -17.65 -6.27 0.70
C LEU A 53 -17.80 -7.72 1.15
N PHE A 54 -17.87 -7.97 2.47
CA PHE A 54 -18.08 -9.33 2.98
C PHE A 54 -19.44 -9.85 2.56
N MET A 55 -20.46 -9.01 2.60
CA MET A 55 -21.80 -9.42 2.20
C MET A 55 -21.85 -9.85 0.74
N VAL A 56 -21.27 -9.07 -0.17
CA VAL A 56 -21.16 -9.46 -1.58
C VAL A 56 -20.26 -10.69 -1.76
N ALA A 57 -19.13 -10.76 -1.06
CA ALA A 57 -18.22 -11.90 -1.17
C ALA A 57 -18.90 -13.22 -0.77
N PHE A 58 -19.60 -13.25 0.38
CA PHE A 58 -20.30 -14.44 0.85
C PHE A 58 -21.56 -14.75 0.03
N ALA A 59 -22.25 -13.74 -0.53
CA ALA A 59 -23.31 -13.97 -1.50
C ALA A 59 -22.79 -14.67 -2.77
N VAL A 60 -21.67 -14.20 -3.33
CA VAL A 60 -21.04 -14.84 -4.50
C VAL A 60 -20.57 -16.24 -4.15
N VAL A 61 -19.92 -16.46 -3.00
CA VAL A 61 -19.51 -17.78 -2.53
C VAL A 61 -20.71 -18.72 -2.39
N GLY A 62 -21.80 -18.26 -1.76
CA GLY A 62 -23.02 -19.05 -1.62
C GLY A 62 -23.59 -19.49 -2.96
N LEU A 63 -23.61 -18.60 -3.96
CA LEU A 63 -24.05 -18.93 -5.32
C LEU A 63 -23.11 -19.91 -6.03
N VAL A 64 -21.79 -19.67 -5.99
CA VAL A 64 -20.79 -20.49 -6.67
C VAL A 64 -20.74 -21.90 -6.10
N VAL A 65 -20.90 -22.04 -4.80
CA VAL A 65 -20.80 -23.29 -4.07
C VAL A 65 -22.18 -23.93 -3.84
N ASN A 66 -23.21 -23.41 -4.52
CA ASN A 66 -24.60 -23.90 -4.43
C ASN A 66 -25.09 -24.06 -2.97
N HIS A 67 -24.70 -23.13 -2.11
CA HIS A 67 -25.02 -23.09 -0.68
C HIS A 67 -24.54 -24.30 0.14
N ASP A 68 -23.47 -25.00 -0.28
CA ASP A 68 -22.83 -26.05 0.53
C ASP A 68 -22.23 -25.44 1.81
N GLN A 69 -22.87 -25.74 2.94
CA GLN A 69 -22.49 -25.25 4.25
C GLN A 69 -21.09 -25.70 4.69
N THR A 70 -20.61 -26.84 4.18
CA THR A 70 -19.29 -27.37 4.50
C THR A 70 -18.20 -26.48 3.94
N ILE A 71 -18.35 -26.04 2.69
CA ILE A 71 -17.36 -25.18 2.02
C ILE A 71 -17.45 -23.75 2.56
N ILE A 72 -18.67 -23.27 2.81
CA ILE A 72 -18.89 -21.97 3.46
C ILE A 72 -18.20 -21.93 4.83
N ALA A 73 -18.39 -22.95 5.67
CA ALA A 73 -17.73 -23.04 6.97
C ALA A 73 -16.20 -22.99 6.85
N LYS A 74 -15.61 -23.74 5.91
CA LYS A 74 -14.17 -23.71 5.65
C LYS A 74 -13.65 -22.34 5.22
N ILE A 75 -14.41 -21.61 4.39
CA ILE A 75 -14.06 -20.25 3.98
C ILE A 75 -14.16 -19.29 5.16
N THR A 76 -15.23 -19.39 5.95
CA THR A 76 -15.43 -18.60 7.17
C THR A 76 -14.31 -18.85 8.20
N ASP A 77 -13.87 -20.10 8.37
CA ASP A 77 -12.73 -20.45 9.21
C ASP A 77 -11.43 -19.81 8.70
N GLY A 78 -11.21 -19.81 7.38
CA GLY A 78 -10.10 -19.09 6.75
C GLY A 78 -10.07 -17.60 7.11
N VAL A 79 -11.22 -16.93 7.04
CA VAL A 79 -11.36 -15.51 7.43
C VAL A 79 -11.16 -15.32 8.94
N ASN A 80 -11.73 -16.19 9.77
CA ASN A 80 -11.58 -16.14 11.23
C ASN A 80 -10.14 -16.36 11.70
N ASN A 81 -9.34 -17.11 10.94
CA ASN A 81 -7.91 -17.28 11.16
C ASN A 81 -7.09 -16.06 10.74
N ALA A 82 -7.64 -15.19 9.88
CA ALA A 82 -6.99 -13.96 9.46
C ALA A 82 -7.19 -12.79 10.44
N VAL A 83 -8.18 -12.87 11.34
CA VAL A 83 -8.52 -11.80 12.29
C VAL A 83 -8.28 -12.21 13.75
N PRO A 84 -8.07 -11.23 14.66
CA PRO A 84 -8.03 -11.48 16.10
C PRO A 84 -9.31 -12.13 16.63
N GLU A 85 -9.18 -12.93 17.70
CA GLU A 85 -10.27 -13.73 18.26
C GLU A 85 -11.51 -12.91 18.61
N GLY A 86 -11.34 -11.75 19.24
CA GLY A 86 -12.46 -10.88 19.61
C GLY A 86 -13.21 -10.23 18.44
N LEU A 87 -12.73 -10.39 17.19
CA LEU A 87 -13.46 -9.94 15.99
C LEU A 87 -14.19 -11.08 15.27
N ARG A 88 -13.95 -12.34 15.63
CA ARG A 88 -14.54 -13.50 14.95
C ARG A 88 -16.06 -13.53 15.04
N GLU A 89 -16.63 -13.14 16.17
CA GLU A 89 -18.08 -13.07 16.34
C GLU A 89 -18.71 -12.02 15.41
N LEU A 90 -18.07 -10.85 15.26
CA LEU A 90 -18.49 -9.83 14.30
C LEU A 90 -18.46 -10.39 12.86
N VAL A 91 -17.37 -11.06 12.49
CA VAL A 91 -17.24 -11.69 11.16
C VAL A 91 -18.34 -12.73 10.95
N ASN A 92 -18.55 -13.64 11.89
CA ASN A 92 -19.59 -14.68 11.81
C ASN A 92 -21.00 -14.08 11.70
N GLY A 93 -21.29 -13.00 12.43
CA GLY A 93 -22.55 -12.27 12.32
C GLY A 93 -22.77 -11.69 10.93
N ILE A 94 -21.72 -11.12 10.31
CA ILE A 94 -21.78 -10.61 8.93
C ILE A 94 -22.00 -11.75 7.93
N VAL A 95 -21.29 -12.86 8.08
CA VAL A 95 -21.45 -14.06 7.22
C VAL A 95 -22.87 -14.57 7.28
N LYS A 96 -23.39 -14.79 8.49
CA LYS A 96 -24.76 -15.27 8.70
C LYS A 96 -25.77 -14.31 8.09
N GLY A 97 -25.64 -13.01 8.37
CA GLY A 97 -26.52 -12.00 7.79
C GLY A 97 -26.49 -11.98 6.25
N ALA A 98 -25.32 -12.16 5.65
CA ALA A 98 -25.15 -12.23 4.20
C ALA A 98 -25.84 -13.47 3.58
N LEU A 99 -25.73 -14.64 4.23
CA LEU A 99 -26.33 -15.89 3.76
C LEU A 99 -27.85 -15.92 3.99
N ASP A 100 -28.31 -15.49 5.16
CA ASP A 100 -29.74 -15.33 5.50
C ASP A 100 -30.39 -14.25 4.63
N SER A 101 -29.57 -13.31 4.13
CA SER A 101 -29.86 -12.31 3.10
C SER A 101 -30.62 -12.86 1.88
N GLY A 102 -30.33 -14.11 1.51
CA GLY A 102 -30.98 -14.85 0.43
C GLY A 102 -31.01 -14.11 -0.92
N GLY A 103 -29.97 -13.32 -1.25
CA GLY A 103 -29.93 -12.51 -2.48
C GLY A 103 -30.85 -11.28 -2.51
N THR A 104 -31.62 -11.02 -1.44
CA THR A 104 -32.50 -9.84 -1.32
C THR A 104 -31.72 -8.53 -1.20
N ILE A 105 -30.43 -8.65 -0.86
CA ILE A 105 -29.43 -7.61 -1.09
C ILE A 105 -29.17 -7.58 -2.60
N GLY A 106 -30.13 -7.00 -3.32
CA GLY A 106 -30.07 -6.90 -4.77
C GLY A 106 -29.03 -5.88 -5.22
N VAL A 107 -29.34 -5.22 -6.33
CA VAL A 107 -28.49 -4.22 -6.98
C VAL A 107 -27.96 -3.15 -6.00
N PHE A 108 -28.76 -2.73 -5.01
CA PHE A 108 -28.36 -1.68 -4.06
C PHE A 108 -27.17 -2.06 -3.18
N GLY A 109 -27.12 -3.27 -2.61
CA GLY A 109 -25.99 -3.67 -1.78
C GLY A 109 -24.72 -3.86 -2.61
N LEU A 110 -24.86 -4.36 -3.84
CA LEU A 110 -23.76 -4.42 -4.79
C LEU A 110 -23.22 -3.02 -5.13
N LEU A 111 -24.09 -2.03 -5.36
CA LEU A 111 -23.68 -0.65 -5.61
C LEU A 111 -22.93 -0.04 -4.41
N ILE A 112 -23.42 -0.28 -3.18
CA ILE A 112 -22.75 0.18 -1.96
C ILE A 112 -21.39 -0.50 -1.78
N ALA A 113 -21.32 -1.82 -2.02
CA ALA A 113 -20.06 -2.57 -1.97
C ALA A 113 -19.07 -2.11 -3.03
N LEU A 114 -19.54 -1.83 -4.23
CA LEU A 114 -18.71 -1.33 -5.32
C LEU A 114 -18.16 0.06 -4.97
N TYR A 115 -19.02 0.98 -4.52
CA TYR A 115 -18.61 2.32 -4.13
C TYR A 115 -17.60 2.32 -2.97
N SER A 116 -17.92 1.60 -1.89
CA SER A 116 -17.04 1.50 -0.71
C SER A 116 -15.74 0.76 -1.00
N GLY A 117 -15.80 -0.33 -1.77
CA GLY A 117 -14.64 -1.13 -2.18
C GLY A 117 -13.68 -0.36 -3.09
N ILE A 118 -14.20 0.36 -4.09
CA ILE A 118 -13.39 1.23 -4.95
C ILE A 118 -12.72 2.33 -4.12
N GLY A 119 -13.47 2.97 -3.21
CA GLY A 119 -12.93 3.99 -2.31
C GLY A 119 -11.80 3.44 -1.44
N TRP A 120 -12.00 2.28 -0.83
CA TRP A 120 -10.99 1.61 -0.03
C TRP A 120 -9.73 1.26 -0.84
N MET A 121 -9.91 0.64 -2.01
CA MET A 121 -8.81 0.21 -2.86
C MET A 121 -8.02 1.40 -3.42
N SER A 122 -8.70 2.46 -3.83
CA SER A 122 -8.07 3.72 -4.26
C SER A 122 -7.19 4.32 -3.15
N ASN A 123 -7.70 4.38 -1.91
CA ASN A 123 -6.94 4.90 -0.76
C ASN A 123 -5.74 4.01 -0.40
N LEU A 124 -5.93 2.68 -0.39
CA LEU A 124 -4.84 1.74 -0.14
C LEU A 124 -3.74 1.87 -1.19
N ARG A 125 -4.12 1.95 -2.48
CA ARG A 125 -3.15 2.13 -3.56
C ARG A 125 -2.41 3.47 -3.45
N ASP A 126 -3.12 4.55 -3.17
CA ASP A 126 -2.53 5.88 -3.02
C ASP A 126 -1.55 5.91 -1.83
N ALA A 127 -1.92 5.30 -0.71
CA ALA A 127 -1.06 5.18 0.45
C ALA A 127 0.21 4.38 0.16
N LEU A 128 0.08 3.20 -0.47
CA LEU A 128 1.24 2.38 -0.85
C LEU A 128 2.15 3.13 -1.83
N THR A 129 1.57 3.78 -2.84
CA THR A 129 2.30 4.61 -3.82
C THR A 129 3.07 5.74 -3.12
N ALA A 130 2.44 6.43 -2.17
CA ALA A 130 3.08 7.46 -1.37
C ALA A 130 4.24 6.90 -0.54
N GLN A 131 4.08 5.71 0.07
CA GLN A 131 5.15 5.04 0.82
C GLN A 131 6.32 4.59 -0.07
N TRP A 132 6.10 4.41 -1.37
CA TRP A 132 7.17 4.22 -2.36
C TRP A 132 7.87 5.54 -2.75
N GLY A 133 7.39 6.70 -2.29
CA GLY A 133 7.93 8.01 -2.64
C GLY A 133 7.54 8.46 -4.04
N GLN A 134 6.52 7.83 -4.62
CA GLN A 134 6.01 8.13 -5.94
C GLN A 134 4.92 9.19 -5.82
N GLU A 135 4.91 10.14 -6.75
CA GLU A 135 3.88 11.18 -6.79
C GLU A 135 2.55 10.60 -7.27
N LYS A 136 1.45 11.12 -6.72
CA LYS A 136 0.12 10.78 -7.19
C LYS A 136 -0.10 11.38 -8.57
N GLN A 137 0.04 10.56 -9.61
CA GLN A 137 -0.31 10.97 -10.96
C GLN A 137 -1.83 11.08 -11.12
N ALA A 138 -2.29 12.24 -11.61
CA ALA A 138 -3.68 12.44 -11.99
C ALA A 138 -4.03 11.49 -13.15
N GLN A 139 -4.99 10.60 -12.93
CA GLN A 139 -5.53 9.72 -13.97
C GLN A 139 -7.00 10.05 -14.19
N PRO A 140 -7.52 9.88 -15.43
CA PRO A 140 -8.96 10.02 -15.68
C PRO A 140 -9.76 9.13 -14.74
N LEU A 141 -10.85 9.67 -14.17
CA LEU A 141 -11.67 9.01 -13.15
C LEU A 141 -12.04 7.58 -13.55
N VAL A 142 -12.54 7.38 -14.78
CA VAL A 142 -12.94 6.06 -15.29
C VAL A 142 -11.78 5.06 -15.29
N LYS A 143 -10.59 5.49 -15.75
CA LYS A 143 -9.40 4.63 -15.80
C LYS A 143 -8.91 4.26 -14.40
N GLN A 144 -8.98 5.20 -13.45
CA GLN A 144 -8.65 4.96 -12.06
C GLN A 144 -9.62 3.95 -11.44
N THR A 145 -10.92 4.19 -11.57
CA THR A 145 -11.98 3.32 -11.06
C THR A 145 -11.85 1.89 -11.58
N LEU A 146 -11.60 1.71 -12.88
CA LEU A 146 -11.43 0.38 -13.46
C LEU A 146 -10.20 -0.35 -12.90
N LYS A 147 -9.07 0.35 -12.74
CA LYS A 147 -7.88 -0.24 -12.13
C LYS A 147 -8.10 -0.60 -10.66
N ASP A 148 -8.84 0.23 -9.93
CA ASP A 148 -9.19 -0.03 -8.54
C ASP A 148 -10.11 -1.24 -8.44
N LEU A 149 -11.08 -1.37 -9.35
CA LEU A 149 -11.95 -2.56 -9.40
C LEU A 149 -11.16 -3.83 -9.71
N VAL A 150 -10.27 -3.81 -10.70
CA VAL A 150 -9.42 -4.96 -11.06
C VAL A 150 -8.48 -5.33 -9.91
N ALA A 151 -7.90 -4.33 -9.22
CA ALA A 151 -7.09 -4.57 -8.04
C ALA A 151 -7.92 -5.18 -6.91
N LEU A 152 -9.11 -4.65 -6.64
CA LEU A 152 -10.00 -5.18 -5.59
C LEU A 152 -10.36 -6.66 -5.84
N VAL A 153 -10.74 -7.00 -7.07
CA VAL A 153 -11.01 -8.39 -7.47
C VAL A 153 -9.74 -9.25 -7.37
N GLY A 154 -8.60 -8.73 -7.83
CA GLY A 154 -7.31 -9.42 -7.73
C GLY A 154 -6.90 -9.73 -6.29
N LEU A 155 -7.16 -8.80 -5.36
CA LEU A 155 -6.93 -9.01 -3.93
C LEU A 155 -7.86 -10.11 -3.39
N GLY A 156 -9.15 -10.06 -3.73
CA GLY A 156 -10.12 -11.07 -3.33
C GLY A 156 -9.72 -12.47 -3.78
N VAL A 157 -9.30 -12.62 -5.05
CA VAL A 157 -8.78 -13.89 -5.58
C VAL A 157 -7.52 -14.33 -4.85
N ALA A 158 -6.57 -13.42 -4.60
CA ALA A 158 -5.35 -13.74 -3.87
C ALA A 158 -5.64 -14.25 -2.44
N LEU A 159 -6.60 -13.63 -1.75
CA LEU A 159 -7.05 -14.06 -0.42
C LEU A 159 -7.73 -15.43 -0.46
N ILE A 160 -8.63 -15.66 -1.43
CA ILE A 160 -9.28 -16.96 -1.61
C ILE A 160 -8.25 -18.07 -1.85
N VAL A 161 -7.29 -17.84 -2.74
CA VAL A 161 -6.20 -18.80 -3.01
C VAL A 161 -5.36 -19.03 -1.76
N SER A 162 -5.04 -17.98 -1.00
CA SER A 162 -4.29 -18.08 0.26
C SER A 162 -5.02 -18.94 1.29
N PHE A 163 -6.32 -18.74 1.47
CA PHE A 163 -7.14 -19.53 2.39
C PHE A 163 -7.33 -20.97 1.90
N ALA A 164 -7.55 -21.17 0.59
CA ALA A 164 -7.67 -22.49 0.00
C ALA A 164 -6.38 -23.29 0.17
N LEU A 165 -5.21 -22.70 -0.07
CA LEU A 165 -3.91 -23.33 0.18
C LEU A 165 -3.80 -23.77 1.64
N THR A 166 -4.13 -22.87 2.57
CA THR A 166 -4.04 -23.16 4.01
C THR A 166 -5.00 -24.28 4.43
N ALA A 167 -6.24 -24.25 3.95
CA ALA A 167 -7.26 -25.26 4.26
C ALA A 167 -6.93 -26.63 3.66
N VAL A 168 -6.51 -26.68 2.39
CA VAL A 168 -6.07 -27.91 1.72
C VAL A 168 -4.81 -28.46 2.37
N GLY A 169 -3.86 -27.59 2.72
CA GLY A 169 -2.61 -28.00 3.39
C GLY A 169 -2.86 -28.68 4.74
N GLY A 170 -3.81 -28.18 5.53
CA GLY A 170 -4.23 -28.83 6.78
C GLY A 170 -4.93 -30.18 6.54
N GLY A 171 -5.94 -30.20 5.66
CA GLY A 171 -6.74 -31.39 5.41
C GLY A 171 -5.99 -32.54 4.72
N VAL A 172 -5.22 -32.23 3.66
CA VAL A 172 -4.40 -33.22 2.95
C VAL A 172 -3.32 -33.78 3.86
N GLY A 173 -2.69 -32.94 4.66
CA GLY A 173 -1.64 -33.41 5.54
C GLY A 173 -2.18 -34.33 6.64
N GLN A 174 -3.37 -34.07 7.18
CA GLN A 174 -4.02 -35.00 8.11
C GLN A 174 -4.38 -36.33 7.44
N PHE A 175 -4.97 -36.29 6.25
CA PHE A 175 -5.28 -37.50 5.47
C PHE A 175 -4.02 -38.33 5.14
N LEU A 176 -2.90 -37.69 4.82
CA LEU A 176 -1.64 -38.39 4.56
C LEU A 176 -1.07 -39.04 5.83
N LEU A 177 -1.23 -38.42 7.01
CA LEU A 177 -0.83 -39.05 8.27
C LEU A 177 -1.67 -40.28 8.58
N GLU A 178 -2.98 -40.21 8.35
CA GLU A 178 -3.92 -41.32 8.52
C GLU A 178 -3.58 -42.47 7.55
N LEU A 179 -3.34 -42.16 6.28
CA LEU A 179 -3.03 -43.16 5.24
C LEU A 179 -1.71 -43.92 5.51
N VAL A 180 -0.72 -43.25 6.10
CA VAL A 180 0.58 -43.85 6.44
C VAL A 180 0.55 -44.48 7.85
N GLY A 181 -0.57 -44.39 8.58
CA GLY A 181 -0.71 -44.94 9.93
C GLY A 181 0.11 -44.21 11.00
N LEU A 182 0.51 -42.96 10.73
CA LEU A 182 1.33 -42.13 11.60
C LEU A 182 0.50 -41.15 12.45
N GLU A 183 -0.83 -41.26 12.41
CA GLU A 183 -1.76 -40.35 13.10
C GLU A 183 -1.52 -40.27 14.63
N HIS A 184 -1.06 -41.37 15.25
CA HIS A 184 -0.77 -41.45 16.68
C HIS A 184 0.67 -41.05 17.03
N GLN A 185 1.52 -40.83 16.02
CA GLN A 185 2.93 -40.53 16.23
C GLN A 185 3.15 -39.05 16.50
N THR A 186 3.59 -38.74 17.72
CA THR A 186 3.75 -37.38 18.21
C THR A 186 4.67 -36.54 17.31
N TRP A 187 5.77 -37.10 16.80
CA TRP A 187 6.69 -36.39 15.90
C TRP A 187 6.06 -36.05 14.54
N ALA A 188 5.18 -36.91 14.02
CA ALA A 188 4.53 -36.73 12.73
C ALA A 188 3.47 -35.62 12.80
N ILE A 189 2.73 -35.55 13.91
CA ILE A 189 1.80 -34.44 14.21
C ILE A 189 2.55 -33.11 14.30
N TYR A 190 3.71 -33.06 14.99
CA TYR A 190 4.52 -31.84 15.07
C TYR A 190 5.07 -31.41 13.70
N LEU A 191 5.50 -32.37 12.88
CA LEU A 191 5.98 -32.11 11.53
C LEU A 191 4.87 -31.55 10.64
N LEU A 192 3.67 -32.14 10.68
CA LEU A 192 2.47 -31.64 10.02
C LEU A 192 2.17 -30.20 10.44
N ARG A 193 2.14 -29.95 11.76
CA ARG A 193 1.86 -28.61 12.30
C ARG A 193 2.88 -27.59 11.80
N GLY A 194 4.17 -27.96 11.78
CA GLY A 194 5.22 -27.15 11.20
C GLY A 194 4.98 -26.85 9.71
N ALA A 195 4.62 -27.87 8.93
CA ALA A 195 4.32 -27.71 7.51
C ALA A 195 3.11 -26.78 7.28
N THR A 196 2.03 -26.91 8.07
CA THR A 196 0.86 -26.02 7.99
C THR A 196 1.21 -24.58 8.33
N ILE A 197 2.05 -24.35 9.34
CA ILE A 197 2.52 -23.00 9.69
C ILE A 197 3.35 -22.39 8.55
N VAL A 198 4.29 -23.16 8.00
CA VAL A 198 5.11 -22.71 6.86
C VAL A 198 4.23 -22.41 5.66
N LEU A 199 3.24 -23.25 5.38
CA LEU A 199 2.32 -23.06 4.26
C LEU A 199 1.44 -21.82 4.45
N GLY A 200 0.92 -21.58 5.66
CA GLY A 200 0.19 -20.35 5.99
C GLY A 200 1.08 -19.10 5.88
N LEU A 201 2.34 -19.20 6.29
CA LEU A 201 3.31 -18.11 6.14
C LEU A 201 3.62 -17.81 4.66
N LEU A 202 3.76 -18.85 3.83
CA LEU A 202 3.94 -18.72 2.39
C LEU A 202 2.70 -18.08 1.75
N ALA A 203 1.50 -18.51 2.14
CA ALA A 203 0.24 -17.97 1.65
C ALA A 203 0.12 -16.46 1.99
N ASN A 204 0.40 -16.08 3.25
CA ASN A 204 0.47 -14.68 3.66
C ASN A 204 1.55 -13.91 2.89
N THR A 205 2.72 -14.52 2.66
CA THR A 205 3.80 -13.90 1.88
C THR A 205 3.34 -13.61 0.45
N LEU A 206 2.59 -14.51 -0.19
CA LEU A 206 2.06 -14.28 -1.53
C LEU A 206 1.06 -13.11 -1.56
N VAL A 207 0.17 -13.03 -0.57
CA VAL A 207 -0.77 -11.91 -0.43
C VAL A 207 -0.02 -10.60 -0.24
N PHE A 208 0.92 -10.52 0.71
CA PHE A 208 1.69 -9.31 0.93
C PHE A 208 2.60 -8.96 -0.24
N LEU A 209 3.14 -9.94 -0.96
CA LEU A 209 3.91 -9.72 -2.17
C LEU A 209 3.05 -9.08 -3.24
N TRP A 210 1.84 -9.60 -3.44
CA TRP A 210 0.89 -9.00 -4.37
C TRP A 210 0.53 -7.57 -3.93
N VAL A 211 0.25 -7.36 -2.64
CA VAL A 211 -0.05 -6.03 -2.06
C VAL A 211 1.08 -5.03 -2.28
N ILE A 212 2.32 -5.39 -1.94
CA ILE A 212 3.47 -4.48 -1.99
C ILE A 212 3.98 -4.30 -3.43
N ALA A 213 3.93 -5.34 -4.26
CA ALA A 213 4.51 -5.31 -5.60
C ALA A 213 3.55 -4.84 -6.69
N ARG A 214 2.26 -5.18 -6.58
CA ARG A 214 1.31 -5.01 -7.69
C ARG A 214 0.34 -3.85 -7.52
N LEU A 215 0.02 -3.46 -6.28
CA LEU A 215 -0.88 -2.32 -6.05
C LEU A 215 -0.25 -0.98 -6.38
N PRO A 216 1.02 -0.68 -6.04
CA PRO A 216 1.61 0.62 -6.34
C PRO A 216 1.45 1.01 -7.81
N ARG A 217 1.26 2.30 -8.06
CA ARG A 217 0.97 2.81 -9.41
C ARG A 217 2.14 2.63 -10.37
N GLU A 218 3.38 2.59 -9.87
CA GLU A 218 4.57 2.37 -10.67
C GLU A 218 5.27 1.03 -10.35
N ARG A 219 6.18 0.62 -11.25
CA ARG A 219 6.89 -0.66 -11.14
C ARG A 219 7.86 -0.61 -9.95
N VAL A 220 7.84 -1.65 -9.14
CA VAL A 220 8.76 -1.81 -8.00
C VAL A 220 9.68 -3.01 -8.21
N ALA A 221 10.84 -3.01 -7.56
CA ALA A 221 11.79 -4.11 -7.69
C ALA A 221 11.27 -5.36 -6.96
N LEU A 222 10.96 -6.42 -7.74
CA LEU A 222 10.38 -7.67 -7.21
C LEU A 222 11.25 -8.31 -6.13
N ARG A 223 12.58 -8.26 -6.23
CA ARG A 223 13.50 -8.85 -5.23
C ARG A 223 13.33 -8.22 -3.85
N SER A 224 13.22 -6.89 -3.79
CA SER A 224 13.00 -6.16 -2.55
C SER A 224 11.56 -6.35 -2.03
N ALA A 225 10.58 -6.44 -2.93
CA ALA A 225 9.20 -6.71 -2.55
C ALA A 225 9.03 -8.10 -1.93
N VAL A 226 9.72 -9.14 -2.43
CA VAL A 226 9.70 -10.50 -1.84
C VAL A 226 10.25 -10.50 -0.42
N LYS A 227 11.39 -9.84 -0.18
CA LYS A 227 11.96 -9.71 1.17
C LYS A 227 10.98 -8.99 2.11
N GLY A 228 10.38 -7.90 1.64
CA GLY A 228 9.35 -7.16 2.35
C GLY A 228 8.14 -8.00 2.70
N ALA A 229 7.63 -8.74 1.73
CA ALA A 229 6.46 -9.59 1.90
C ALA A 229 6.68 -10.72 2.91
N ALA A 230 7.88 -11.32 2.93
CA ALA A 230 8.23 -12.33 3.93
C ALA A 230 8.26 -11.72 5.34
N VAL A 231 8.87 -10.54 5.51
CA VAL A 231 8.85 -9.82 6.79
C VAL A 231 7.43 -9.40 7.19
N ALA A 232 6.62 -8.95 6.23
CA ALA A 232 5.21 -8.61 6.43
C ALA A 232 4.42 -9.83 6.91
N ALA A 233 4.61 -11.00 6.31
CA ALA A 233 3.90 -12.22 6.67
C ALA A 233 4.22 -12.66 8.11
N VAL A 234 5.50 -12.65 8.50
CA VAL A 234 5.91 -12.98 9.88
C VAL A 234 5.37 -11.94 10.86
N GLY A 235 5.53 -10.65 10.55
CA GLY A 235 5.05 -9.58 11.41
C GLY A 235 3.54 -9.55 11.52
N PHE A 236 2.80 -9.96 10.48
CA PHE A 236 1.34 -10.07 10.50
C PHE A 236 0.86 -11.13 11.49
N VAL A 237 1.52 -12.29 11.57
CA VAL A 237 1.21 -13.32 12.59
C VAL A 237 1.42 -12.76 14.00
N VAL A 238 2.52 -12.04 14.22
CA VAL A 238 2.77 -11.35 15.50
C VAL A 238 1.69 -10.30 15.77
N LEU A 239 1.28 -9.56 14.75
CA LEU A 239 0.24 -8.54 14.84
C LEU A 239 -1.13 -9.12 15.22
N GLN A 240 -1.48 -10.28 14.66
CA GLN A 240 -2.68 -11.02 15.01
C GLN A 240 -2.65 -11.42 16.48
N GLN A 241 -1.52 -11.93 16.97
CA GLN A 241 -1.36 -12.31 18.37
C GLN A 241 -1.49 -11.10 19.31
N VAL A 242 -0.81 -10.00 18.99
CA VAL A 242 -0.89 -8.74 19.76
C VAL A 242 -2.31 -8.18 19.74
N GLY A 243 -2.95 -8.18 18.57
CA GLY A 243 -4.34 -7.76 18.40
C GLY A 243 -5.31 -8.61 19.23
N SER A 244 -5.08 -9.92 19.30
CA SER A 244 -5.89 -10.83 20.11
C SER A 244 -5.77 -10.50 21.61
N ILE A 245 -4.54 -10.35 22.10
CA ILE A 245 -4.28 -9.99 23.51
C ILE A 245 -4.86 -8.62 23.86
N TYR A 246 -4.68 -7.63 22.98
CA TYR A 246 -5.23 -6.29 23.16
C TYR A 246 -6.76 -6.33 23.26
N LEU A 247 -7.41 -6.99 22.30
CA LEU A 247 -8.87 -7.03 22.24
C LEU A 247 -9.46 -7.78 23.44
N ALA A 248 -8.85 -8.90 23.85
CA ALA A 248 -9.24 -9.63 25.06
C ALA A 248 -9.06 -8.82 26.35
N SER A 249 -8.16 -7.82 26.35
CA SER A 249 -7.98 -6.92 27.49
C SER A 249 -9.05 -5.83 27.53
N VAL A 250 -9.45 -5.33 26.36
CA VAL A 250 -10.44 -4.26 26.24
C VAL A 250 -11.85 -4.77 26.54
N THR A 251 -12.23 -5.96 26.09
CA THR A 251 -13.60 -6.52 26.25
C THR A 251 -14.01 -6.91 27.66
N LYS A 252 -13.16 -6.71 28.68
CA LYS A 252 -13.44 -7.07 30.08
C LYS A 252 -14.46 -6.18 30.79
N SER A 253 -14.76 -4.99 30.25
CA SER A 253 -15.73 -4.06 30.87
C SER A 253 -17.09 -4.10 30.16
N PRO A 254 -18.22 -3.87 30.86
CA PRO A 254 -19.54 -3.83 30.25
C PRO A 254 -19.66 -2.82 29.10
N SER A 255 -19.02 -1.65 29.23
CA SER A 255 -18.98 -0.64 28.16
C SER A 255 -18.18 -1.10 26.96
N ALA A 256 -17.10 -1.86 27.18
CA ALA A 256 -16.33 -2.44 26.10
C ALA A 256 -16.99 -3.67 25.48
N ALA A 257 -17.91 -4.36 26.13
CA ALA A 257 -18.72 -5.37 25.46
C ALA A 257 -19.64 -4.72 24.40
N LEU A 258 -20.19 -3.54 24.69
CA LEU A 258 -21.09 -2.84 23.78
C LEU A 258 -20.37 -2.19 22.58
N PHE A 259 -19.23 -1.53 22.81
CA PHE A 259 -18.49 -0.81 21.75
C PHE A 259 -17.22 -1.52 21.27
N GLY A 260 -16.76 -2.54 21.99
CA GLY A 260 -15.47 -3.19 21.78
C GLY A 260 -15.29 -3.87 20.43
N PRO A 261 -16.31 -4.50 19.80
CA PRO A 261 -16.15 -5.04 18.46
C PRO A 261 -15.81 -3.95 17.42
N VAL A 262 -16.49 -2.81 17.47
CA VAL A 262 -16.25 -1.69 16.53
C VAL A 262 -14.92 -1.01 16.83
N ILE A 263 -14.63 -0.71 18.09
CA ILE A 263 -13.34 -0.11 18.51
C ILE A 263 -12.19 -1.06 18.20
N GLY A 264 -12.37 -2.36 18.48
CA GLY A 264 -11.41 -3.41 18.19
C GLY A 264 -11.12 -3.52 16.70
N LEU A 265 -12.15 -3.46 15.86
CA LEU A 265 -12.01 -3.44 14.41
C LEU A 265 -11.25 -2.19 13.94
N LEU A 266 -11.58 -1.01 14.47
CA LEU A 266 -10.88 0.24 14.15
C LEU A 266 -9.39 0.17 14.53
N VAL A 267 -9.09 -0.26 15.76
CA VAL A 267 -7.70 -0.36 16.24
C VAL A 267 -6.93 -1.42 15.48
N PHE A 268 -7.52 -2.59 15.24
CA PHE A 268 -6.87 -3.65 14.48
C PHE A 268 -6.62 -3.24 13.04
N ALA A 269 -7.62 -2.67 12.36
CA ALA A 269 -7.47 -2.17 11.00
C ALA A 269 -6.41 -1.05 10.93
N ASN A 270 -6.34 -0.17 11.93
CA ASN A 270 -5.29 0.85 12.01
C ASN A 270 -3.91 0.26 12.22
N LEU A 271 -3.79 -0.70 13.11
CA LEU A 271 -2.53 -1.38 13.40
C LEU A 271 -2.01 -2.11 12.16
N VAL A 272 -2.88 -2.86 11.46
CA VAL A 272 -2.56 -3.52 10.18
C VAL A 272 -2.17 -2.50 9.11
N SER A 273 -2.90 -1.40 8.98
CA SER A 273 -2.60 -0.36 7.98
C SER A 273 -1.26 0.31 8.26
N ARG A 274 -0.98 0.70 9.51
CA ARG A 274 0.31 1.29 9.90
C ARG A 274 1.46 0.31 9.67
N PHE A 275 1.27 -0.95 10.06
CA PHE A 275 2.26 -2.01 9.85
C PHE A 275 2.54 -2.21 8.36
N LEU A 276 1.51 -2.36 7.53
CA LEU A 276 1.65 -2.54 6.09
C LEU A 276 2.39 -1.37 5.44
N LEU A 277 2.03 -0.13 5.79
CA LEU A 277 2.67 1.06 5.25
C LEU A 277 4.12 1.22 5.74
N LEU A 278 4.41 0.87 7.00
CA LEU A 278 5.76 0.86 7.53
C LEU A 278 6.65 -0.17 6.82
N ILE A 279 6.15 -1.40 6.61
CA ILE A 279 6.87 -2.40 5.83
C ILE A 279 7.05 -1.93 4.39
N THR A 280 6.05 -1.28 3.79
CA THR A 280 6.17 -0.71 2.45
C THR A 280 7.28 0.35 2.40
N ALA A 281 7.32 1.28 3.37
CA ALA A 281 8.39 2.26 3.49
C ALA A 281 9.77 1.60 3.72
N TRP A 282 9.83 0.53 4.52
CA TRP A 282 11.04 -0.27 4.73
C TRP A 282 11.51 -0.96 3.45
N THR A 283 10.60 -1.47 2.63
CA THR A 283 10.96 -2.01 1.31
C THR A 283 11.41 -0.93 0.34
N ALA A 284 10.76 0.23 0.33
CA ALA A 284 11.07 1.32 -0.57
C ALA A 284 12.42 1.98 -0.24
N THR A 285 12.80 2.03 1.03
CA THR A 285 14.07 2.62 1.49
C THR A 285 15.26 1.67 1.41
N ALA A 286 15.04 0.43 0.98
CA ALA A 286 16.11 -0.54 0.73
C ALA A 286 17.11 0.01 -0.30
N ARG A 287 18.41 -0.26 -0.11
CA ARG A 287 19.49 0.27 -0.97
C ARG A 287 19.28 -0.05 -2.45
N GLU A 288 18.70 -1.22 -2.76
CA GLU A 288 18.37 -1.67 -4.12
C GLU A 288 17.35 -0.76 -4.82
N ASN A 289 16.51 -0.04 -4.06
CA ASN A 289 15.43 0.80 -4.57
C ASN A 289 15.75 2.30 -4.54
N GLN A 290 16.88 2.69 -3.94
CA GLN A 290 17.34 4.08 -3.90
C GLN A 290 17.82 4.53 -5.28
N HIS A 291 16.88 4.94 -6.13
CA HIS A 291 17.21 5.65 -7.35
C HIS A 291 17.70 7.04 -6.93
N LYS A 292 18.95 7.36 -7.26
CA LYS A 292 19.46 8.74 -7.18
C LYS A 292 18.59 9.56 -8.13
N VAL A 293 17.60 10.28 -7.60
CA VAL A 293 16.93 11.33 -8.36
C VAL A 293 18.01 12.37 -8.61
N VAL A 294 18.62 12.31 -9.79
CA VAL A 294 19.51 13.37 -10.27
C VAL A 294 18.61 14.57 -10.41
N GLN A 295 18.69 15.49 -9.44
CA GLN A 295 17.97 16.75 -9.57
C GLN A 295 18.39 17.36 -10.91
N PRO A 296 17.44 17.70 -11.79
CA PRO A 296 17.79 18.38 -13.02
C PRO A 296 18.62 19.62 -12.64
N PRO A 297 19.70 19.92 -13.38
CA PRO A 297 20.50 21.10 -13.09
C PRO A 297 19.58 22.32 -12.98
N PRO A 298 19.90 23.28 -12.09
CA PRO A 298 19.07 24.48 -11.94
C PRO A 298 18.80 25.10 -13.32
N PRO A 299 17.60 25.67 -13.55
CA PRO A 299 17.23 26.23 -14.83
C PRO A 299 18.38 27.10 -15.34
N VAL A 300 18.88 26.80 -16.54
CA VAL A 300 19.91 27.62 -17.16
C VAL A 300 19.27 29.00 -17.33
N LEU A 301 19.67 29.94 -16.48
CA LEU A 301 19.36 31.35 -16.66
C LEU A 301 20.10 31.75 -17.94
N LEU A 302 19.38 31.75 -19.06
CA LEU A 302 19.86 32.32 -20.30
C LEU A 302 19.92 33.83 -20.07
N GLU A 303 21.02 34.30 -19.49
CA GLU A 303 21.36 35.72 -19.55
C GLU A 303 21.57 36.05 -21.02
N GLN A 304 20.52 36.58 -21.65
CA GLN A 304 20.63 37.16 -22.97
C GLN A 304 21.56 38.36 -22.83
N ASN A 305 22.85 38.14 -23.09
CA ASN A 305 23.79 39.23 -23.26
C ASN A 305 23.43 39.92 -24.57
N VAL A 306 22.39 40.75 -24.53
CA VAL A 306 22.00 41.61 -25.64
C VAL A 306 23.07 42.68 -25.72
N THR A 307 24.15 42.38 -26.44
CA THR A 307 25.07 43.39 -26.92
C THR A 307 24.28 44.23 -27.90
N VAL A 308 23.63 45.28 -27.41
CA VAL A 308 23.03 46.31 -28.25
C VAL A 308 24.20 46.94 -28.98
N GLN A 309 24.41 46.52 -30.23
CA GLN A 309 25.32 47.18 -31.14
C GLN A 309 24.70 48.56 -31.39
N ARG A 310 25.10 49.55 -30.58
CA ARG A 310 24.66 50.94 -30.77
C ARG A 310 24.97 51.28 -32.21
N GLY A 311 23.93 51.61 -32.97
CA GLY A 311 24.07 52.06 -34.35
C GLY A 311 25.05 53.24 -34.42
N PRO A 312 25.58 53.54 -35.61
CA PRO A 312 26.56 54.62 -35.80
C PRO A 312 26.11 55.87 -35.06
N GLY A 313 26.93 56.32 -34.11
CA GLY A 313 26.58 57.47 -33.25
C GLY A 313 26.25 58.71 -34.06
N LEU A 314 25.55 59.67 -33.47
CA LEU A 314 25.13 60.92 -34.12
C LEU A 314 26.25 61.62 -34.92
N GLY A 315 27.52 61.48 -34.51
CA GLY A 315 28.67 61.99 -35.25
C GLY A 315 28.93 61.30 -36.60
N ALA A 316 28.72 59.98 -36.70
CA ALA A 316 28.84 59.24 -37.95
C ALA A 316 27.69 59.55 -38.91
N VAL A 317 26.48 59.76 -38.37
CA VAL A 317 25.31 60.23 -39.14
C VAL A 317 25.56 61.66 -39.66
N ALA A 318 25.99 62.57 -38.78
CA ALA A 318 26.33 63.94 -39.16
C ALA A 318 27.48 64.01 -40.19
N GLY A 319 28.49 63.14 -40.05
CA GLY A 319 29.59 63.01 -41.01
C GLY A 319 29.12 62.56 -42.39
N ALA A 320 28.22 61.57 -42.46
CA ALA A 320 27.64 61.09 -43.72
C ALA A 320 26.78 62.18 -44.40
N PHE A 321 25.97 62.92 -43.64
CA PHE A 321 25.20 64.06 -44.17
C PHE A 321 26.10 65.21 -44.64
N GLY A 322 27.15 65.54 -43.89
CA GLY A 322 28.12 66.57 -44.27
C GLY A 322 28.89 66.23 -45.55
N ALA A 323 29.35 64.98 -45.68
CA ALA A 323 30.00 64.48 -46.90
C ALA A 323 29.04 64.50 -48.09
N GLY A 324 27.78 64.11 -47.91
CA GLY A 324 26.74 64.18 -48.94
C GLY A 324 26.47 65.62 -49.41
N ALA A 325 26.39 66.58 -48.49
CA ALA A 325 26.19 67.99 -48.82
C ALA A 325 27.37 68.60 -49.60
N LEU A 326 28.61 68.24 -49.24
CA LEU A 326 29.80 68.69 -49.96
C LEU A 326 29.87 68.09 -51.37
N LEU A 327 29.56 66.81 -51.53
CA LEU A 327 29.51 66.18 -52.86
C LEU A 327 28.41 66.78 -53.74
N ALA A 328 27.25 67.12 -53.18
CA ALA A 328 26.19 67.82 -53.91
C ALA A 328 26.62 69.23 -54.35
N TRP A 329 27.34 69.96 -53.50
CA TRP A 329 27.83 71.30 -53.82
C TRP A 329 28.90 71.29 -54.91
N PHE A 330 29.82 70.32 -54.90
CA PHE A 330 30.81 70.16 -55.95
C PHE A 330 30.25 69.57 -57.25
N GLY A 331 29.23 68.70 -57.16
CA GLY A 331 28.55 68.11 -58.32
C GLY A 331 27.67 69.12 -59.09
N GLY A 332 27.10 70.11 -58.41
CA GLY A 332 26.26 71.15 -59.01
C GLY A 332 27.01 72.22 -59.83
N ARG A 333 28.34 72.24 -59.80
CA ARG A 333 29.18 73.23 -60.51
C ARG A 333 29.72 72.78 -61.87
N ARG A 334 29.30 71.61 -62.38
CA ARG A 334 29.64 71.16 -63.74
C ARG A 334 28.41 71.06 -64.64
N LYS A 335 27.98 72.21 -65.18
CA LYS A 335 27.35 72.34 -66.50
C LYS A 335 27.60 73.74 -67.08
N PRO A 336 28.40 73.88 -68.14
CA PRO A 336 28.06 74.70 -69.29
C PRO A 336 27.18 73.90 -70.28
#